data_AF-A0ABD3XKA8-F1
#
_entry.id   AF-A0ABD3XKA8-F1
#
_cell.length_a   1.000
_cell.length_b   1.000
_cell.length_c   1.000
_cell.angle_alpha   90.00
_cell.angle_beta   90.00
_cell.angle_gamma   90.00
#
_symmetry.space_group_name_H-M   'P 1'
#
loop_
_entity.id
_entity.type
_entity.pdbx_description
1 polymer ?
#
loop_
_entity_poly.entity_id
_entity_poly.type
_entity_poly.pdbx_seq_one_letter_code
_entity_poly.pdbx_strand_id
1 'polypeptide(L)'
;MDDACMTEIAQYGSNLRRLYCVSCHITDEGLKNLAKYRPNLEALDIAWCQLVTITGVKALSEACPKLSYLGLIKCDNVQNESMEELVVQFPHIKYSTFMLESRHLIDRARREGFQFTSS
;
A
#
# COMPACT_ATOMS: atom_id res chain seq x y z
N MET A 1 7.64 -1.73 -15.78
CA MET A 1 6.75 -0.56 -15.77
C MET A 1 7.44 0.58 -15.02
N ASP A 2 7.20 1.82 -15.42
CA ASP A 2 7.69 3.05 -14.77
C ASP A 2 6.52 4.00 -14.44
N ASP A 3 6.81 5.18 -13.90
CA ASP A 3 5.79 6.17 -13.50
C ASP A 3 4.98 6.70 -14.67
N ALA A 4 5.61 6.88 -15.84
CA ALA A 4 4.92 7.34 -17.04
C ALA A 4 3.86 6.32 -17.48
N CYS A 5 4.25 5.05 -17.57
CA CYS A 5 3.34 3.97 -17.90
C CYS A 5 2.24 3.79 -16.84
N MET A 6 2.57 3.87 -15.54
CA MET A 6 1.57 3.84 -14.46
C MET A 6 0.55 4.98 -14.62
N THR A 7 1.03 6.18 -14.97
CA THR A 7 0.18 7.36 -15.15
C THR A 7 -0.76 7.20 -16.33
N GLU A 8 -0.30 6.66 -17.46
CA GLU A 8 -1.15 6.36 -18.61
C GLU A 8 -2.25 5.35 -18.25
N ILE A 9 -1.90 4.25 -17.57
CA ILE A 9 -2.87 3.26 -17.10
C ILE A 9 -3.90 3.91 -16.16
N ALA A 10 -3.44 4.77 -15.27
CA ALA A 10 -4.28 5.48 -14.32
C ALA A 10 -5.23 6.45 -15.03
N GLN A 11 -4.77 7.18 -16.04
CA GLN A 11 -5.57 8.15 -16.80
C GLN A 11 -6.62 7.49 -17.69
N TYR A 12 -6.25 6.43 -18.41
CA TYR A 12 -7.09 5.88 -19.49
C TYR A 12 -7.92 4.68 -19.07
N GLY A 13 -7.52 3.95 -18.03
CA GLY A 13 -8.48 3.09 -17.38
C GLY A 13 -9.58 4.00 -16.82
N SER A 14 -10.85 3.64 -16.93
CA SER A 14 -11.95 4.33 -16.23
C SER A 14 -12.46 3.58 -15.00
N ASN A 15 -12.16 2.28 -14.83
CA ASN A 15 -12.65 1.45 -13.70
C ASN A 15 -11.59 0.55 -13.01
N LEU A 16 -10.36 1.02 -12.87
CA LEU A 16 -9.23 0.31 -12.28
C LEU A 16 -9.45 0.30 -10.78
N ARG A 17 -9.70 -0.91 -10.28
CA ARG A 17 -9.84 -1.18 -8.86
C ARG A 17 -8.63 -1.94 -8.32
N ARG A 18 -7.92 -2.66 -9.18
CA ARG A 18 -6.79 -3.50 -8.78
C ARG A 18 -5.67 -3.36 -9.79
N LEU A 19 -4.45 -3.20 -9.30
CA LEU A 19 -3.26 -3.08 -10.13
C LEU A 19 -2.10 -3.83 -9.47
N TYR A 20 -1.34 -4.58 -10.28
CA TYR A 20 -0.20 -5.38 -9.82
C TYR A 20 1.03 -4.99 -10.65
N CYS A 21 2.03 -4.46 -9.97
CA CYS A 21 3.21 -3.83 -10.56
C CYS A 21 4.46 -4.23 -9.79
N VAL A 22 4.63 -5.54 -9.61
CA VAL A 22 5.76 -6.13 -8.91
C VAL A 22 7.05 -5.89 -9.69
N SER A 23 8.14 -5.57 -8.97
CA SER A 23 9.49 -5.36 -9.52
C SER A 23 9.53 -4.30 -10.63
N CYS A 24 8.74 -3.23 -10.47
CA CYS A 24 8.67 -2.11 -11.39
C CYS A 24 9.55 -0.93 -10.94
N HIS A 25 9.93 -0.08 -11.89
CA HIS A 25 10.74 1.12 -11.64
C HIS A 25 9.84 2.32 -11.38
N ILE A 26 9.01 2.19 -10.36
CA ILE A 26 8.02 3.21 -9.97
C ILE A 26 8.47 3.93 -8.71
N THR A 27 8.04 5.18 -8.56
CA THR A 27 8.40 6.05 -7.43
C THR A 27 7.14 6.55 -6.72
N ASP A 28 7.34 7.37 -5.68
CA ASP A 28 6.26 8.08 -5.00
C ASP A 28 5.41 8.94 -5.95
N GLU A 29 5.99 9.45 -7.03
CA GLU A 29 5.26 10.25 -8.02
C GLU A 29 4.26 9.40 -8.81
N GLY A 30 4.65 8.19 -9.20
CA GLY A 30 3.75 7.21 -9.79
C GLY A 30 2.58 6.90 -8.87
N LEU A 31 2.83 6.69 -7.57
CA LEU A 31 1.77 6.44 -6.58
C LEU A 31 0.81 7.62 -6.44
N LYS A 32 1.34 8.86 -6.36
CA LYS A 32 0.51 10.07 -6.27
C LYS A 32 -0.37 10.24 -7.50
N ASN A 33 0.18 10.01 -8.70
CA ASN A 33 -0.58 10.09 -9.94
C ASN A 33 -1.65 9.00 -10.01
N LEU A 34 -1.30 7.76 -9.63
CA LEU A 34 -2.28 6.68 -9.54
C LEU A 34 -3.43 7.06 -8.60
N ALA A 35 -3.15 7.56 -7.40
CA ALA A 35 -4.16 8.01 -6.45
C ALA A 35 -5.05 9.14 -7.00
N LYS A 36 -4.42 10.14 -7.64
CA LYS A 36 -5.10 11.30 -8.23
C LYS A 36 -6.12 10.89 -9.29
N TYR A 37 -5.75 9.98 -10.18
CA TYR A 37 -6.65 9.54 -11.25
C TYR A 37 -7.59 8.41 -10.80
N ARG A 38 -7.20 7.62 -9.80
CA ARG A 38 -7.92 6.41 -9.35
C ARG A 38 -8.22 6.40 -7.84
N PRO A 39 -9.01 7.36 -7.32
CA PRO A 39 -9.36 7.39 -5.90
C PRO A 39 -10.22 6.18 -5.44
N ASN A 40 -10.79 5.43 -6.39
CA ASN A 40 -11.55 4.20 -6.11
C ASN A 40 -10.71 2.92 -6.17
N LEU A 41 -9.38 3.03 -6.15
CA LEU A 41 -8.49 1.87 -6.11
C LEU A 41 -8.72 1.06 -4.83
N GLU A 42 -8.69 -0.26 -4.95
CA GLU A 42 -9.00 -1.21 -3.87
C GLU A 42 -7.83 -2.12 -3.53
N ALA A 43 -6.99 -2.43 -4.52
CA ALA A 43 -5.78 -3.22 -4.31
C ALA A 43 -4.64 -2.69 -5.18
N LEU A 44 -3.48 -2.54 -4.58
CA LEU A 44 -2.24 -2.29 -5.29
C LEU A 44 -1.18 -3.27 -4.79
N ASP A 45 -0.44 -3.90 -5.69
CA ASP A 45 0.77 -4.64 -5.33
C ASP A 45 1.97 -4.03 -6.03
N ILE A 46 2.93 -3.56 -5.24
CA ILE A 46 4.17 -2.94 -5.72
C ILE A 46 5.37 -3.60 -5.05
N ALA A 47 5.27 -4.89 -4.72
CA ALA A 47 6.38 -5.64 -4.17
C ALA A 47 7.65 -5.45 -5.03
N TRP A 48 8.82 -5.37 -4.39
CA TRP A 48 10.14 -5.17 -4.99
C TRP A 48 10.36 -3.81 -5.69
N CYS A 49 9.46 -2.85 -5.56
CA CYS A 49 9.64 -1.49 -6.09
C CYS A 49 10.50 -0.66 -5.13
N GLN A 50 11.82 -0.64 -5.39
CA GLN A 50 12.81 -0.07 -4.46
C GLN A 50 12.77 1.46 -4.32
N LEU A 51 12.18 2.17 -5.28
CA LEU A 51 12.15 3.64 -5.27
C LEU A 51 10.91 4.22 -4.59
N VAL A 52 9.99 3.37 -4.14
CA VAL A 52 8.84 3.79 -3.34
C VAL A 52 9.27 3.96 -1.89
N THR A 53 8.85 5.08 -1.29
CA THR A 53 9.09 5.41 0.11
C THR A 53 7.78 5.43 0.89
N ILE A 54 7.89 5.57 2.21
CA ILE A 54 6.72 5.76 3.08
C ILE A 54 5.87 6.98 2.67
N THR A 55 6.47 8.02 2.09
CA THR A 55 5.76 9.24 1.69
C THR A 55 4.75 8.94 0.60
N GLY A 56 5.15 8.17 -0.43
CA GLY A 56 4.25 7.74 -1.49
C GLY A 56 3.15 6.82 -0.99
N VAL A 57 3.48 5.90 -0.09
CA VAL A 57 2.51 4.99 0.54
C VAL A 57 1.46 5.77 1.34
N LYS A 58 1.88 6.72 2.18
CA LYS A 58 0.97 7.57 2.96
C LYS A 58 0.04 8.37 2.07
N ALA A 59 0.58 9.03 1.05
CA ALA A 59 -0.21 9.81 0.10
C ALA A 59 -1.25 8.95 -0.64
N LEU A 60 -0.89 7.73 -1.03
CA LEU A 60 -1.81 6.77 -1.64
C LEU A 60 -2.93 6.38 -0.68
N SER A 61 -2.59 6.02 0.56
CA SER A 61 -3.56 5.63 1.60
C SER A 61 -4.54 6.76 1.95
N GLU A 62 -4.08 8.01 1.97
CA GLU A 62 -4.92 9.19 2.22
C GLU A 62 -5.88 9.48 1.06
N ALA A 63 -5.43 9.32 -0.18
CA ALA A 63 -6.19 9.66 -1.37
C ALA A 63 -7.15 8.56 -1.84
N CYS A 64 -6.94 7.30 -1.43
CA CYS A 64 -7.72 6.15 -1.88
C CYS A 64 -8.52 5.51 -0.75
N PRO A 65 -9.71 6.05 -0.39
CA PRO A 65 -10.51 5.55 0.75
C PRO A 65 -11.09 4.14 0.57
N LYS A 66 -11.00 3.57 -0.64
CA LYS A 66 -11.43 2.19 -0.93
C LYS A 66 -10.26 1.20 -0.93
N LEU A 67 -9.02 1.68 -0.74
CA LEU A 67 -7.86 0.81 -0.73
C LEU A 67 -8.00 -0.15 0.46
N SER A 68 -7.92 -1.43 0.18
CA SER A 68 -8.07 -2.50 1.17
C SER A 68 -6.85 -3.41 1.23
N TYR A 69 -6.00 -3.36 0.20
CA TYR A 69 -4.79 -4.13 0.10
C TYR A 69 -3.66 -3.30 -0.52
N LEU A 70 -2.49 -3.31 0.13
CA LEU A 70 -1.26 -2.73 -0.40
C LEU A 70 -0.07 -3.68 -0.22
N GLY A 71 0.40 -4.25 -1.32
CA GLY A 71 1.57 -5.14 -1.38
C GLY A 71 2.88 -4.35 -1.41
N LEU A 72 3.71 -4.53 -0.38
CA LEU A 72 4.96 -3.80 -0.12
C LEU A 72 6.13 -4.74 0.22
N ILE A 73 6.02 -6.02 -0.16
CA ILE A 73 7.05 -7.03 0.04
C ILE A 73 8.36 -6.54 -0.63
N LYS A 74 9.47 -6.54 0.10
CA LYS A 74 10.78 -6.01 -0.38
C LYS A 74 10.74 -4.56 -0.88
N CYS A 75 9.90 -3.69 -0.31
CA CYS A 75 10.05 -2.24 -0.47
C CYS A 75 10.91 -1.71 0.68
N ASP A 76 12.23 -1.75 0.53
CA ASP A 76 13.16 -1.53 1.66
C ASP A 76 13.13 -0.09 2.20
N ASN A 77 12.75 0.89 1.36
CA ASN A 77 12.60 2.30 1.72
C ASN A 77 11.26 2.64 2.42
N VAL A 78 10.46 1.63 2.76
CA VAL A 78 9.16 1.80 3.46
C VAL A 78 9.25 1.33 4.93
N GLN A 79 10.42 0.89 5.41
CA GLN A 79 10.54 0.08 6.63
C GLN A 79 10.54 0.84 7.97
N ASN A 80 9.97 0.18 9.00
CA ASN A 80 9.99 0.40 10.46
C ASN A 80 8.95 1.34 11.07
N GLU A 81 9.34 2.48 11.63
CA GLU A 81 8.49 3.24 12.57
C GLU A 81 7.23 3.82 11.92
N SER A 82 7.32 4.18 10.64
CA SER A 82 6.22 4.82 9.92
C SER A 82 5.12 3.85 9.47
N MET A 83 5.39 2.54 9.40
CA MET A 83 4.38 1.55 9.04
C MET A 83 3.40 1.29 10.18
N GLU A 84 3.85 1.36 11.43
CA GLU A 84 2.95 1.23 12.59
C GLU A 84 1.94 2.38 12.62
N GLU A 85 2.39 3.61 12.38
CA GLU A 85 1.52 4.79 12.29
C GLU A 85 0.47 4.62 11.17
N LEU A 86 0.89 4.16 9.99
CA LEU A 86 -0.03 3.93 8.87
C LEU A 86 -1.07 2.84 9.16
N VAL A 87 -0.70 1.78 9.88
CA VAL A 87 -1.64 0.72 10.26
C VAL A 87 -2.66 1.24 11.27
N VAL A 88 -2.24 2.08 12.20
CA VAL A 88 -3.14 2.74 13.17
C VAL A 88 -4.03 3.77 12.49
N GLN A 89 -3.48 4.57 11.58
CA GLN A 89 -4.20 5.64 10.88
C GLN A 89 -5.18 5.09 9.83
N PHE A 90 -4.82 3.99 9.15
CA PHE A 90 -5.60 3.37 8.08
C PHE A 90 -5.85 1.88 8.35
N PRO A 91 -6.63 1.53 9.40
CA PRO A 91 -6.81 0.15 9.85
C PRO A 91 -7.60 -0.74 8.87
N HIS A 92 -8.23 -0.15 7.86
CA HIS A 92 -8.94 -0.87 6.79
C HIS A 92 -8.00 -1.36 5.68
N ILE A 93 -6.75 -0.91 5.65
CA ILE A 93 -5.76 -1.29 4.63
C ILE A 93 -4.92 -2.44 5.14
N LYS A 94 -4.97 -3.57 4.44
CA LYS A 94 -4.04 -4.68 4.67
C LYS A 94 -2.73 -4.41 3.94
N TYR A 95 -1.70 -4.02 4.69
CA TYR A 95 -0.35 -3.89 4.18
C TYR A 95 0.35 -5.27 4.20
N SER A 96 0.87 -5.72 3.06
CA SER A 96 1.67 -6.95 2.96
C SER A 96 3.15 -6.57 2.93
N THR A 97 3.85 -6.71 4.05
CA THR A 97 5.31 -6.49 4.18
C THR A 97 5.97 -7.72 4.82
N PHE A 98 7.29 -7.86 4.68
CA PHE A 98 8.04 -8.90 5.41
C PHE A 98 7.93 -8.78 6.95
N MET A 99 7.66 -7.58 7.48
CA MET A 99 7.62 -7.34 8.93
C MET A 99 6.25 -7.55 9.57
N LEU A 100 5.17 -7.36 8.80
CA LEU A 100 3.80 -7.50 9.30
C LEU A 100 3.35 -8.96 9.48
N GLU A 101 4.07 -9.91 8.88
CA GLU A 101 3.73 -11.33 8.97
C GLU A 101 4.26 -12.04 10.22
N SER A 102 5.08 -11.39 11.05
CA SER A 102 5.66 -12.02 12.24
C SER A 102 5.37 -11.26 13.54
N ARG A 103 4.25 -11.64 14.17
CA ARG A 103 3.99 -11.65 15.62
C ARG A 103 3.68 -10.32 16.35
N HIS A 104 4.36 -9.20 16.09
CA HIS A 104 4.22 -8.04 17.01
C HIS A 104 2.91 -7.24 16.90
N LEU A 105 2.34 -7.07 15.70
CA LEU A 105 1.10 -6.31 15.53
C LEU A 105 -0.16 -7.13 15.87
N ILE A 106 -0.11 -8.46 15.70
CA ILE A 106 -1.14 -9.37 16.21
C ILE A 106 -1.11 -9.41 17.74
N ASP A 107 0.08 -9.45 18.36
CA ASP A 107 0.21 -9.41 19.82
C ASP A 107 -0.17 -8.06 20.43
N ARG A 108 -0.01 -6.96 19.70
CA ARG A 108 -0.47 -5.63 20.12
C ARG A 108 -1.98 -5.47 19.94
N ALA A 109 -2.54 -5.88 18.81
CA ALA A 109 -3.99 -5.90 18.59
C ALA A 109 -4.73 -6.79 19.61
N ARG A 110 -4.13 -7.92 20.02
CA ARG A 110 -4.64 -8.77 21.12
C ARG A 110 -4.58 -8.07 22.48
N ARG A 111 -3.50 -7.33 22.79
CA ARG A 111 -3.39 -6.56 24.04
C ARG A 111 -4.37 -5.39 24.11
N GLU A 112 -4.73 -4.83 22.95
CA GLU A 112 -5.70 -3.74 22.82
C GLU A 112 -7.17 -4.22 22.69
N GLY A 113 -7.42 -5.52 22.82
CA GLY A 113 -8.79 -6.08 22.97
C GLY A 113 -9.51 -6.46 21.68
N PHE A 114 -8.83 -6.47 20.53
CA PHE A 114 -9.44 -6.86 19.26
C PHE A 114 -9.42 -8.37 19.06
N GLN A 115 -10.61 -8.99 18.93
CA GLN A 115 -10.77 -10.42 18.64
C GLN A 115 -10.84 -10.65 17.13
N PHE A 116 -9.85 -11.35 16.57
CA PHE A 116 -9.93 -11.92 15.23
C PHE A 116 -10.10 -13.44 15.36
N THR A 117 -11.25 -13.95 14.93
CA THR A 117 -11.50 -15.40 14.88
C THR A 117 -10.75 -15.99 13.68
N SER A 118 -9.94 -17.01 13.97
CA SER A 118 -9.24 -17.83 12.99
C SER A 118 -10.10 -19.04 12.60
N SER A 119 -10.28 -19.29 11.30
CA SER A 119 -10.66 -20.61 10.77
C SER A 119 -9.51 -21.17 9.97
#